data_AF-A0A822GDC1-F1
#
_entry.id   AF-A0A822GDC1-F1
#
_cell.length_a   1.000
_cell.length_b   1.000
_cell.length_c   1.000
_cell.angle_alpha   90.00
_cell.angle_beta   90.00
_cell.angle_gamma   90.00
#
_symmetry.space_group_name_H-M   'P 1'
#
loop_
_entity.id
_entity.type
_entity.pdbx_description
1 polymer ?
#
loop_
_entity_poly.entity_id
_entity_poly.type
_entity_poly.pdbx_seq_one_letter_code
_entity_poly.pdbx_strand_id
1 'polypeptide(L)' 'NGDAEKWLSQTVTQFKQYELSTSDQLQALPYLLEDIAYLWYVEHMDLITSFASFNKLFLQQFSSTSSTV' A
#
# COMPACT_ATOMS: atom_id res chain seq x y z
N ASN A 1 -6.93 -13.98 -3.70
CA ASN A 1 -7.06 -12.62 -4.25
C ASN A 1 -8.14 -11.85 -3.52
N GLY A 2 -7.77 -10.80 -2.79
CA GLY A 2 -8.75 -9.93 -2.12
C GLY A 2 -8.21 -9.10 -0.97
N ASP A 3 -7.17 -9.58 -0.28
CA ASP A 3 -6.72 -8.93 0.96
C ASP A 3 -5.97 -7.61 0.71
N ALA A 4 -5.12 -7.54 -0.32
CA ALA A 4 -4.39 -6.31 -0.67
C ALA A 4 -5.32 -5.19 -1.17
N GLU A 5 -6.26 -5.51 -2.05
CA GLU A 5 -7.26 -4.54 -2.55
C GLU A 5 -8.19 -4.06 -1.45
N LYS A 6 -8.64 -4.98 -0.58
CA LYS A 6 -9.50 -4.65 0.54
C LYS A 6 -8.77 -3.79 1.56
N TRP A 7 -7.55 -4.16 1.94
CA TRP A 7 -6.71 -3.37 2.83
C TRP A 7 -6.50 -1.97 2.26
N LEU A 8 -6.12 -1.86 0.98
CA LEU A 8 -5.87 -0.57 0.35
C LEU A 8 -7.14 0.30 0.31
N SER A 9 -8.28 -0.30 -0.02
CA SER A 9 -9.57 0.39 -0.02
C SER A 9 -9.95 0.92 1.37
N GLN A 10 -9.72 0.12 2.42
CA GLN A 10 -9.94 0.53 3.80
C GLN A 10 -8.99 1.66 4.23
N THR A 11 -7.70 1.54 3.92
CA THR A 11 -6.68 2.56 4.21
C THR A 11 -7.02 3.89 3.51
N VAL A 12 -7.38 3.86 2.22
CA VAL A 12 -7.81 5.06 1.48
C VAL A 12 -9.07 5.68 2.09
N THR A 13 -10.00 4.85 2.56
CA THR A 13 -11.22 5.33 3.22
C THR A 13 -10.89 6.06 4.52
N GLN A 14 -9.99 5.51 5.34
CA GLN A 14 -9.52 6.14 6.57
C GLN A 14 -8.79 7.47 6.28
N PHE A 15 -7.89 7.49 5.29
CA PHE A 15 -7.19 8.72 4.90
C PHE A 15 -8.14 9.84 4.49
N LYS A 16 -9.23 9.50 3.78
CA LYS A 16 -10.29 10.46 3.44
C LYS A 16 -11.07 10.93 4.67
N GLN A 17 -11.38 10.03 5.60
CA GLN A 17 -12.11 10.37 6.83
C GLN A 17 -11.33 11.33 7.74
N TYR A 18 -10.01 11.19 7.78
CA TYR A 18 -9.12 12.04 8.56
C TYR A 18 -8.53 13.21 7.75
N GLU A 19 -8.98 13.41 6.51
CA GLU A 19 -8.53 14.49 5.62
C GLU A 19 -7.00 14.57 5.46
N LEU A 20 -6.30 13.42 5.45
CA LEU A 20 -4.84 13.39 5.32
C LEU A 20 -4.41 13.96 3.97
N SER A 21 -3.40 14.84 4.00
CA SER A 21 -2.75 15.32 2.79
C SER A 21 -2.03 14.17 2.07
N THR A 22 -1.80 14.30 0.76
CA THR A 22 -1.05 13.27 0.00
C THR A 22 0.35 13.02 0.56
N SER A 23 0.98 14.04 1.15
CA SER A 23 2.27 13.91 1.84
C SER A 23 2.13 13.04 3.08
N ASP A 24 1.12 13.30 3.92
CA ASP A 24 0.90 12.56 5.16
C ASP A 24 0.50 11.11 4.88
N GLN A 25 -0.30 10.86 3.84
CA GLN A 25 -0.66 9.51 3.40
C GLN A 25 0.58 8.69 3.06
N LEU A 26 1.55 9.28 2.34
CA LEU A 26 2.79 8.61 1.98
C LEU A 26 3.68 8.37 3.21
N GLN A 27 3.77 9.34 4.12
CA GLN A 27 4.52 9.22 5.37
C GLN A 27 3.90 8.20 6.35
N ALA A 28 2.59 7.97 6.26
CA ALA A 28 1.89 7.00 7.11
C ALA A 28 2.17 5.54 6.71
N LEU A 29 2.52 5.27 5.44
CA LEU A 29 2.71 3.92 4.90
C LEU A 29 3.56 2.97 5.76
N PRO A 30 4.81 3.31 6.17
CA PRO A 30 5.64 2.39 6.94
C PRO A 30 5.06 2.02 8.30
N TYR A 31 4.14 2.82 8.85
CA TYR A 31 3.49 2.53 10.13
C TYR A 31 2.25 1.64 10.00
N LEU A 32 1.72 1.49 8.79
CA LEU A 32 0.50 0.73 8.50
C LEU A 32 0.79 -0.65 7.89
N LEU A 33 2.02 -0.86 7.42
CA LEU A 33 2.45 -2.12 6.81
C LEU A 33 3.04 -3.03 7.86
N GLU A 34 2.73 -4.32 7.75
CA GLU A 34 3.19 -5.36 8.66
C GLU A 34 3.99 -6.44 7.88
N ASP A 35 4.92 -7.08 8.58
CA ASP A 35 5.68 -8.25 8.12
C ASP A 35 6.23 -8.12 6.69
N ILE A 36 5.76 -8.99 5.78
CA ILE A 36 6.21 -9.10 4.40
C ILE A 36 5.91 -7.82 3.61
N ALA A 37 4.79 -7.14 3.91
CA ALA A 37 4.41 -5.92 3.22
C ALA A 37 5.33 -4.75 3.61
N TYR A 38 5.76 -4.70 4.87
CA TYR A 38 6.75 -3.72 5.34
C TYR A 38 8.12 -3.96 4.72
N LEU A 39 8.60 -5.21 4.73
CA LEU A 39 9.89 -5.56 4.13
C LEU A 39 9.92 -5.22 2.62
N TRP A 40 8.86 -5.59 1.90
CA TRP A 40 8.70 -5.22 0.49
C TRP A 40 8.74 -3.70 0.28
N TYR A 41 8.05 -2.92 1.14
CA TYR A 41 8.06 -1.46 1.05
C TYR A 41 9.47 -0.90 1.22
N VAL A 42 10.24 -1.38 2.19
CA VAL A 42 11.63 -0.93 2.41
C VAL A 42 12.51 -1.23 1.19
N GLU A 43 12.35 -2.39 0.56
CA GLU A 43 13.12 -2.75 -0.65
C GLU A 43 12.76 -1.90 -1.88
N HIS A 44 11.55 -1.33 -1.91
CA HIS A 44 11.01 -0.60 -3.07
C HIS A 44 10.81 0.90 -2.81
N MET A 45 11.22 1.41 -1.64
CA MET A 45 10.93 2.79 -1.23
C MET A 45 11.49 3.84 -2.19
N ASP A 46 12.62 3.55 -2.83
CA ASP A 46 13.24 4.43 -3.83
C ASP A 46 12.37 4.60 -5.10
N LEU A 47 11.48 3.64 -5.37
CA LEU A 47 10.54 3.66 -6.50
C LEU A 47 9.21 4.32 -6.13
N ILE A 48 8.98 4.59 -4.84
CA ILE A 48 7.73 5.11 -4.30
C ILE A 48 7.88 6.62 -4.07
N THR A 49 7.55 7.41 -5.10
CA THR A 49 7.62 8.88 -5.06
C THR A 49 6.30 9.54 -4.67
N SER A 50 5.22 8.78 -4.64
CA SER A 50 3.86 9.23 -4.31
C SER A 50 3.01 8.08 -3.78
N PHE A 51 1.91 8.42 -3.11
CA PHE A 51 0.92 7.42 -2.72
C PHE A 51 0.32 6.67 -3.93
N ALA A 52 0.21 7.34 -5.08
CA ALA A 52 -0.25 6.70 -6.31
C ALA A 52 0.74 5.65 -6.85
N SER A 53 2.05 5.94 -6.83
CA SER A 53 3.07 4.95 -7.21
C SER A 53 3.11 3.77 -6.25
N PHE A 54 2.93 4.02 -4.95
CA PHE A 54 2.77 2.95 -3.95
C PHE A 54 1.61 2.03 -4.31
N ASN A 55 0.39 2.58 -4.51
CA ASN A 55 -0.80 1.78 -4.80
C ASN A 55 -0.61 0.86 -6.01
N LYS A 56 -0.01 1.40 -7.08
CA LYS A 56 0.26 0.62 -8.29
C LYS A 56 1.21 -0.56 -8.02
N LEU A 57 2.34 -0.29 -7.38
CA LEU A 57 3.36 -1.31 -7.09
C LEU A 57 2.84 -2.34 -6.08
N PHE A 58 2.12 -1.89 -5.05
CA PHE A 58 1.56 -2.72 -4.00
C PHE A 58 0.53 -3.71 -4.55
N LEU A 59 -0.41 -3.24 -5.38
CA LEU A 59 -1.39 -4.12 -6.01
C LEU A 59 -0.75 -5.08 -7.02
N GLN A 60 0.28 -4.64 -7.75
CA GLN A 60 1.03 -5.54 -8.64
C GLN A 60 1.71 -6.68 -7.87
N GLN A 61 2.24 -6.41 -6.68
CA GLN A 61 2.91 -7.42 -5.87
C GLN A 61 1.91 -8.33 -5.14
N PHE A 62 0.90 -7.75 -4.49
CA PHE A 62 0.07 -8.47 -3.51
C PHE A 62 -1.33 -8.85 -4.01
N SER A 63 -1.77 -8.35 -5.18
CA SER A 63 -3.02 -8.80 -5.80
C SER A 63 -2.83 -9.92 -6.83
N SER A 64 -1.58 -10.22 -7.21
CA SER A 64 -1.25 -11.25 -8.21
C SER A 64 -1.08 -12.67 -7.66
N THR A 65 -1.22 -12.90 -6.34
CA THR A 65 -1.11 -14.22 -5.71
C THR A 65 -2.39 -15.06 -5.80
N SER A 66 -2.96 -15.15 -7.00
CA SER A 66 -3.84 -16.25 -7.39
C SER A 66 -3.54 -16.61 -8.83
N SER A 67 -2.43 -17.29 -9.03
CA SER A 67 -2.32 -18.23 -10.14
C SER A 67 -1.63 -19.48 -9.62
N THR A 68 -2.45 -20.54 -9.54
CA THR A 68 -2.11 -21.97 -9.53
C THR A 68 -1.31 -22.54 -8.36
N VAL A 69 -1.98 -23.31 -7.48
CA VAL A 69 -2.07 -24.79 -7.63
C VAL A 69 -3.48 -25.24 -7.26
#